data_AF-A0A7S3QB64-F1
#
_entry.id   AF-A0A7S3QB64-F1
#
_cell.length_a   1.000
_cell.length_b   1.000
_cell.length_c   1.000
_cell.angle_alpha   90.00
_cell.angle_beta   90.00
_cell.angle_gamma   90.00
#
_symmetry.space_group_name_H-M   'P 1'
#
loop_
_entity.id
_entity.type
_entity.pdbx_description
1 polymer ?
#
loop_
_entity_poly.entity_id
_entity_poly.type
_entity_poly.pdbx_seq_one_letter_code
_entity_poly.pdbx_strand_id
1 'polypeptide(L)'
;IAVQECSQFQRCVSGTLSAAQDCGLGTKFDEKLQTCNYFFSVWCNGEPPAGVPLCPTGYTGLMAVDECAGYRSCSSGVVTSPQINCASGLLFDESLGGG
;
A
#
# COMPACT_ATOMS: atom_id res chain seq x y z
N ILE A 1 2.80 13.10 -9.46
CA ILE A 1 3.32 13.61 -8.17
C ILE A 1 2.15 13.66 -7.21
N ALA A 2 2.22 12.92 -6.10
CA ALA A 2 1.21 12.96 -5.06
C ALA A 2 1.29 14.29 -4.26
N VAL A 3 0.15 14.87 -3.91
CA VAL A 3 0.03 16.08 -3.07
C VAL A 3 -1.15 15.92 -2.11
N GLN A 4 -1.22 16.77 -1.07
CA GLN A 4 -2.27 16.73 -0.04
C GLN A 4 -2.44 15.34 0.59
N GLU A 5 -1.42 14.82 1.28
CA GLU A 5 -1.47 13.46 1.89
C GLU A 5 -1.80 12.33 0.89
N CYS A 6 -1.34 12.51 -0.35
CA CYS A 6 -1.62 11.66 -1.52
C CYS A 6 -3.10 11.54 -1.90
N SER A 7 -4.00 12.36 -1.33
CA SER A 7 -5.41 12.40 -1.75
C SER A 7 -5.59 13.05 -3.13
N GLN A 8 -4.58 13.79 -3.58
CA GLN A 8 -4.55 14.42 -4.88
C GLN A 8 -3.24 14.14 -5.62
N PHE A 9 -3.25 14.34 -6.93
CA PHE A 9 -2.05 14.22 -7.75
C PHE A 9 -1.98 15.29 -8.85
N GLN A 10 -0.75 15.59 -9.25
CA GLN A 10 -0.45 16.42 -10.41
C GLN A 10 0.36 15.61 -11.43
N ARG A 11 0.15 15.94 -12.71
CA ARG A 11 0.91 15.38 -13.83
C ARG A 11 1.81 16.45 -14.41
N CYS A 12 3.00 16.06 -14.86
CA CYS A 12 3.84 16.94 -15.66
C CYS A 12 3.36 16.87 -17.11
N VAL A 13 2.95 18.01 -17.67
CA VAL A 13 2.51 18.14 -19.06
C VAL A 13 3.41 19.19 -19.70
N SER A 14 4.25 18.76 -20.65
CA SER A 14 5.17 19.65 -21.38
C SER A 14 6.04 20.54 -20.46
N GLY A 15 6.55 19.98 -19.37
CA GLY A 15 7.41 20.69 -18.41
C GLY A 15 6.65 21.58 -17.40
N THR A 16 5.31 21.60 -17.44
CA THR A 16 4.47 22.35 -16.50
C THR A 16 3.63 21.39 -15.67
N LEU A 17 3.45 21.69 -14.37
CA LEU A 17 2.55 20.91 -13.52
C LEU A 17 1.08 21.22 -13.84
N SER A 18 0.27 20.17 -13.99
CA SER A 18 -1.18 20.30 -14.11
C SER A 18 -1.80 20.86 -12.83
N ALA A 19 -3.06 21.27 -12.91
CA ALA A 19 -3.88 21.41 -11.71
C ALA A 19 -3.90 20.11 -10.90
N ALA A 20 -4.04 20.23 -9.58
CA ALA A 20 -4.20 19.08 -8.70
C ALA A 20 -5.54 18.39 -8.99
N GLN A 21 -5.48 17.08 -9.16
CA GLN A 21 -6.63 16.21 -9.44
C GLN A 21 -6.92 15.38 -8.20
N ASP A 22 -8.18 15.33 -7.79
CA ASP A 22 -8.63 14.53 -6.65
C ASP A 22 -8.75 13.06 -7.04
N CYS A 23 -8.26 12.16 -6.19
CA CYS A 23 -8.42 10.73 -6.41
C CYS A 23 -9.83 10.23 -6.10
N GLY A 24 -10.59 10.96 -5.28
CA GLY A 24 -11.89 10.57 -4.78
C GLY A 24 -11.81 9.93 -3.39
N LEU A 25 -12.96 9.90 -2.71
CA LEU A 25 -13.08 9.38 -1.35
C LEU A 25 -12.58 7.94 -1.23
N GLY A 26 -11.79 7.66 -0.20
CA GLY A 26 -11.25 6.32 0.07
C GLY A 26 -10.14 5.89 -0.88
N THR A 27 -9.59 6.80 -1.70
CA THR A 27 -8.48 6.48 -2.60
C THR A 27 -7.34 7.49 -2.43
N LYS A 28 -6.14 7.05 -2.77
CA LYS A 28 -4.92 7.87 -2.79
C LYS A 28 -4.15 7.60 -4.07
N PHE A 29 -3.34 8.55 -4.50
CA PHE A 29 -2.49 8.37 -5.67
C PHE A 29 -1.38 7.37 -5.36
N ASP A 30 -1.39 6.27 -6.10
CA ASP A 30 -0.39 5.23 -6.05
C ASP A 30 0.71 5.55 -7.07
N GLU A 31 1.89 5.95 -6.59
CA GLU A 31 3.01 6.29 -7.47
C GLU A 31 3.58 5.08 -8.20
N LYS A 32 3.36 3.85 -7.72
CA LYS A 32 3.80 2.64 -8.44
C LYS A 32 2.88 2.33 -9.60
N LEU A 33 1.56 2.44 -9.38
CA LEU A 33 0.57 2.20 -10.42
C LEU A 33 0.29 3.43 -11.31
N GLN A 34 0.80 4.60 -10.93
CA GLN A 34 0.55 5.89 -11.59
C GLN A 34 -0.96 6.20 -11.73
N THR A 35 -1.76 5.74 -10.77
CA THR A 35 -3.22 5.92 -10.74
C THR A 35 -3.74 6.02 -9.30
N CYS A 36 -4.99 6.42 -9.13
CA CYS A 36 -5.65 6.36 -7.83
C CYS A 36 -5.96 4.90 -7.48
N ASN A 37 -5.56 4.51 -6.27
CA ASN A 37 -5.75 3.17 -5.73
C ASN A 37 -6.40 3.29 -4.33
N TYR A 38 -6.89 2.18 -3.79
CA TYR A 38 -7.47 2.15 -2.45
C TYR A 38 -6.46 2.64 -1.42
N PHE A 39 -6.90 3.54 -0.53
CA PHE A 39 -6.00 4.20 0.42
C PHE A 39 -5.20 3.21 1.30
N PHE A 40 -5.78 2.05 1.63
CA PHE A 40 -5.15 1.00 2.42
C PHE A 40 -4.07 0.19 1.68
N SER A 41 -3.90 0.40 0.38
CA SER A 41 -2.85 -0.22 -0.43
C SER A 41 -1.77 0.78 -0.83
N VAL A 42 -1.93 2.06 -0.51
CA VAL A 42 -1.01 3.14 -0.92
C VAL A 42 -0.04 3.49 0.19
N TRP A 43 1.25 3.40 -0.13
CA TRP A 43 2.36 3.85 0.71
C TRP A 43 2.71 5.30 0.40
N CYS A 44 1.99 6.22 1.02
CA CYS A 44 2.14 7.65 0.76
C CYS A 44 3.42 8.18 1.43
N ASN A 45 4.32 8.81 0.66
CA ASN A 45 5.59 9.33 1.17
C ASN A 45 6.45 8.28 1.91
N GLY A 46 6.32 6.99 1.56
CA GLY A 46 7.01 5.89 2.23
C GLY A 46 6.36 5.43 3.54
N GLU A 47 5.28 6.06 3.97
CA GLU A 47 4.54 5.69 5.17
C GLU A 47 3.42 4.69 4.86
N PRO A 48 3.18 3.71 5.74
CA PRO A 48 2.06 2.81 5.62
C PRO A 48 0.73 3.59 5.78
N PRO A 49 -0.36 3.06 5.23
CA PRO A 49 -1.67 3.68 5.39
C PRO A 49 -2.13 3.66 6.85
N ALA A 50 -2.31 4.85 7.41
CA ALA A 50 -2.73 5.05 8.80
C ALA A 50 -4.23 4.75 8.99
N GLY A 51 -4.58 4.23 10.17
CA GLY A 51 -5.97 4.06 10.59
C GLY A 51 -6.69 2.85 10.01
N VAL A 52 -5.97 1.95 9.33
CA VAL A 52 -6.53 0.69 8.81
C VAL A 52 -5.91 -0.47 9.56
N PRO A 53 -6.71 -1.34 10.21
CA PRO A 53 -6.19 -2.53 10.89
C PRO A 53 -5.82 -3.60 9.86
N LEU A 54 -4.68 -3.40 9.18
CA LEU A 54 -4.12 -4.34 8.20
C LEU A 54 -3.39 -5.53 8.86
N CYS A 55 -3.01 -5.36 10.11
CA CYS A 55 -2.38 -6.36 10.95
C CYS A 55 -3.24 -6.54 12.21
N PRO A 56 -3.38 -7.77 12.74
CA PRO A 56 -4.00 -8.00 14.04
C PRO A 56 -3.25 -7.25 15.13
N THR A 57 -3.97 -6.81 16.17
CA THR A 57 -3.37 -6.07 17.29
C THR A 57 -2.23 -6.88 17.93
N GLY A 58 -1.05 -6.27 18.03
CA GLY A 58 0.13 -6.89 18.62
C GLY A 58 0.85 -7.93 17.75
N TYR A 59 0.34 -8.23 16.56
CA TYR A 59 0.96 -9.21 15.66
C TYR A 59 2.29 -8.67 15.11
N THR A 60 3.33 -9.51 15.17
CA THR A 60 4.64 -9.27 14.60
C THR A 60 5.02 -10.48 13.76
N GLY A 61 5.36 -10.29 12.49
CA GLY A 61 5.64 -11.39 11.57
C GLY A 61 5.17 -11.10 10.15
N LEU A 62 5.25 -12.14 9.31
CA LEU A 62 4.77 -12.08 7.93
C LEU A 62 3.36 -12.67 7.84
N MET A 63 2.44 -11.90 7.27
CA MET A 63 1.05 -12.27 7.10
C MET A 63 0.71 -12.48 5.63
N ALA A 64 0.00 -13.56 5.30
CA ALA A 64 -0.55 -13.79 3.98
C ALA A 64 -1.57 -12.70 3.59
N VAL A 65 -1.60 -12.36 2.30
CA VAL A 65 -2.59 -11.44 1.71
C VAL A 65 -3.07 -12.00 0.38
N ASP A 66 -4.23 -11.54 -0.09
CA ASP A 66 -4.84 -11.96 -1.36
C ASP A 66 -4.86 -13.48 -1.54
N GLU A 67 -5.46 -14.20 -0.58
CA GLU A 67 -5.55 -15.68 -0.60
C GLU A 67 -4.17 -16.36 -0.71
N CYS A 68 -3.19 -15.84 0.04
CA CYS A 68 -1.79 -16.25 0.01
C CYS A 68 -1.05 -15.96 -1.31
N ALA A 69 -1.62 -15.19 -2.25
CA ALA A 69 -0.90 -14.76 -3.44
C ALA A 69 0.22 -13.74 -3.14
N GLY A 70 0.31 -13.25 -1.90
CA GLY A 70 1.41 -12.43 -1.42
C GLY A 70 1.50 -12.42 0.10
N TYR A 71 2.38 -11.58 0.62
CA TYR A 71 2.53 -11.35 2.06
C TYR A 71 2.84 -9.88 2.38
N ARG A 72 2.65 -9.52 3.65
CA ARG A 72 3.07 -8.23 4.23
C ARG A 72 3.75 -8.45 5.58
N SER A 73 4.66 -7.56 5.95
CA SER A 73 5.30 -7.57 7.26
C SER A 73 4.53 -6.70 8.25
N CYS A 74 4.37 -7.20 9.47
CA CYS A 74 3.73 -6.51 10.57
C CYS A 74 4.70 -6.42 11.76
N SER A 75 4.64 -5.32 12.49
CA SER A 75 5.34 -5.13 13.77
C SER A 75 4.39 -4.51 14.78
N SER A 76 4.14 -5.22 15.89
CA SER A 76 3.23 -4.78 16.96
C SER A 76 1.83 -4.35 16.47
N GLY A 77 1.32 -5.00 15.41
CA GLY A 77 0.03 -4.67 14.79
C GLY A 77 0.05 -3.51 13.79
N VAL A 78 1.22 -3.02 13.42
CA VAL A 78 1.40 -2.01 12.36
C VAL A 78 2.04 -2.65 11.15
N VAL A 79 1.49 -2.40 9.95
CA VAL A 79 2.10 -2.88 8.70
C VAL A 79 3.38 -2.09 8.43
N THR A 80 4.49 -2.81 8.19
CA THR A 80 5.83 -2.22 7.99
C THR A 80 6.38 -2.45 6.58
N SER A 81 5.67 -3.21 5.73
CA SER A 81 6.01 -3.34 4.31
C SER A 81 4.78 -3.25 3.41
N PRO A 82 4.93 -2.78 2.15
CA PRO A 82 3.92 -2.99 1.14
C PRO A 82 3.61 -4.49 0.98
N GLN A 83 2.45 -4.78 0.39
CA GLN A 83 2.16 -6.13 -0.09
C GLN A 83 3.21 -6.54 -1.11
N ILE A 84 3.82 -7.70 -0.88
CA ILE A 84 4.76 -8.34 -1.78
C ILE A 84 4.05 -9.53 -2.40
N ASN A 85 3.81 -9.46 -3.71
CA ASN A 85 3.21 -10.56 -4.45
C ASN A 85 4.22 -11.69 -4.65
N CYS A 86 3.77 -12.92 -4.47
CA CYS A 86 4.51 -14.10 -4.85
C CYS A 86 4.64 -14.18 -6.39
N ALA A 87 5.61 -14.96 -6.87
CA ALA A 87 5.70 -15.25 -8.30
C ALA A 87 4.43 -16.01 -8.75
N SER A 88 4.07 -15.88 -10.03
CA SER A 88 2.88 -16.52 -10.57
C SER A 88 2.88 -18.03 -10.30
N GLY A 89 1.79 -18.54 -9.73
CA GLY A 89 1.62 -19.95 -9.36
C GLY A 89 2.21 -20.34 -8.00
N LEU A 90 2.82 -19.41 -7.27
CA LEU A 90 3.28 -19.63 -5.89
C LEU A 90 2.31 -19.00 -4.89
N LEU A 91 2.17 -19.66 -3.74
CA LEU A 91 1.45 -19.14 -2.59
C LEU A 91 2.43 -18.94 -1.43
N PHE A 92 2.16 -17.92 -0.63
CA PHE A 92 2.85 -17.68 0.62
C PHE A 92 2.51 -18.78 1.62
N ASP A 93 3.55 -19.40 2.18
CA ASP A 93 3.42 -20.41 3.22
C ASP A 93 3.51 -19.73 4.59
N GLU A 94 2.37 -19.61 5.27
CA GLU A 94 2.28 -18.98 6.59
C GLU A 94 3.10 -19.71 7.66
N SER A 95 3.41 -21.00 7.46
CA SER A 95 4.28 -21.75 8.39
C SER A 95 5.72 -21.24 8.40
N LEU A 96 6.15 -20.58 7.32
CA LEU A 96 7.47 -19.95 7.19
C LEU A 96 7.48 -18.49 7.68
N GLY A 97 6.31 -17.89 7.89
CA GLY A 97 6.14 -16.49 8.29
C GLY A 97 6.04 -16.25 9.80
N GLY A 98 6.04 -17.32 10.60
CA GLY A 98 5.82 -17.26 12.04
C GLY A 98 7.03 -16.78 12.85
N GLY A 99 6.80 -15.76 13.68
CA GLY A 99 7.60 -15.45 14.87
C GLY A 99 6.93 -15.98 16.12
#